data_AF-A0A925W9J9-F1
#
_entry.id   AF-A0A925W9J9-F1
#
_cell.length_a   1.000
_cell.length_b   1.000
_cell.length_c   1.000
_cell.angle_alpha   90.00
_cell.angle_beta   90.00
_cell.angle_gamma   90.00
#
_symmetry.space_group_name_H-M   'P 1'
#
loop_
_entity.id
_entity.type
_entity.pdbx_description
1 polymer ?
#
loop_
_entity_poly.entity_id
_entity_poly.type
_entity_poly.pdbx_seq_one_letter_code
_entity_poly.pdbx_strand_id
1 'polypeptide(L)'
;MSKATTPTSPSAHEIERFLAWRLVRTGREVERALTDTIAEHGLTTTQFGVLSLLATGADLTQSDLARAVLVRPQSVGPLITSLTERGLIARRGPDGRGR
;
A
#
# COMPACT_ATOMS: atom_id res chain seq x y z
N MET A 1 4.24 52.99 -2.41
CA MET A 1 4.33 52.24 -1.14
C MET A 1 3.56 50.94 -1.31
N SER A 2 4.27 49.83 -1.56
CA SER A 2 3.67 48.52 -1.84
C SER A 2 3.20 47.88 -0.54
N LYS A 3 1.88 47.65 -0.40
CA LYS A 3 1.35 46.86 0.73
C LYS A 3 1.82 45.42 0.56
N ALA A 4 2.64 44.94 1.49
CA ALA A 4 2.96 43.53 1.60
C ALA A 4 1.67 42.77 1.93
N THR A 5 1.18 41.95 0.99
CA THR A 5 0.12 40.98 1.28
C THR A 5 0.72 39.91 2.17
N THR A 6 0.48 40.00 3.48
CA THR A 6 0.81 38.93 4.42
C THR A 6 0.10 37.66 3.94
N PRO A 7 0.81 36.53 3.73
CA PRO A 7 0.15 35.29 3.33
C PRO A 7 -0.78 34.88 4.48
N THR A 8 -2.09 34.96 4.24
CA THR A 8 -3.10 34.50 5.20
C THR A 8 -3.08 32.97 5.15
N SER A 9 -2.86 32.32 6.29
CA SER A 9 -2.93 30.86 6.38
C SER A 9 -4.32 30.37 5.97
N PRO A 10 -4.43 29.28 5.18
CA PRO A 10 -5.72 28.77 4.75
C PRO A 10 -6.56 28.34 5.96
N SER A 11 -7.84 28.71 5.96
CA SER A 11 -8.81 28.27 6.95
C SER A 11 -9.11 26.77 6.81
N ALA A 12 -9.58 26.13 7.89
CA ALA A 12 -9.94 24.71 7.87
C ALA A 12 -10.97 24.39 6.78
N HIS A 13 -11.97 25.27 6.59
CA HIS A 13 -13.01 25.09 5.59
C HIS A 13 -12.46 25.21 4.15
N GLU A 14 -11.45 26.06 3.91
CA GLU A 14 -10.77 26.13 2.61
C GLU A 14 -9.99 24.85 2.30
N ILE A 15 -9.32 24.29 3.30
CA ILE A 15 -8.61 23.00 3.16
C ILE A 15 -9.62 21.86 2.90
N GLU A 16 -10.78 21.87 3.56
CA GLU A 16 -11.83 20.86 3.36
C GLU A 16 -12.42 20.87 1.95
N ARG A 17 -12.48 22.02 1.28
CA ARG A 17 -12.93 22.10 -0.12
C ARG A 17 -11.87 21.63 -1.11
N PHE A 18 -10.62 21.51 -0.71
CA PHE A 18 -9.55 21.06 -1.60
C PHE A 18 -9.71 19.58 -1.94
N LEU A 19 -9.88 19.28 -3.24
CA LEU A 19 -10.16 17.92 -3.72
C LEU A 19 -9.10 16.92 -3.26
N ALA A 20 -7.81 17.26 -3.38
CA ALA A 20 -6.75 16.33 -2.99
C ALA A 20 -6.76 16.05 -1.49
N TRP A 21 -7.11 17.02 -0.64
CA TRP A 21 -7.26 16.78 0.79
C TRP A 21 -8.44 15.86 1.10
N ARG A 22 -9.58 16.05 0.42
CA ARG A 22 -10.73 15.14 0.53
C ARG A 22 -10.36 13.72 0.12
N LEU A 23 -9.62 13.54 -0.97
CA LEU A 23 -9.15 12.23 -1.41
C LEU A 23 -8.22 11.58 -0.38
N VAL A 24 -7.27 12.33 0.20
CA VAL A 24 -6.40 11.84 1.27
C VAL A 24 -7.20 11.41 2.50
N ARG A 25 -8.16 12.24 2.95
CA ARG A 25 -9.01 11.92 4.10
C ARG A 25 -9.85 10.68 3.83
N THR A 26 -10.55 10.62 2.70
CA THR A 26 -11.35 9.46 2.30
C THR A 26 -10.47 8.20 2.20
N GLY A 27 -9.30 8.30 1.58
CA GLY A 27 -8.36 7.19 1.47
C GLY A 27 -7.96 6.62 2.83
N ARG A 28 -7.68 7.49 3.82
CA ARG A 28 -7.36 7.06 5.19
C ARG A 28 -8.52 6.37 5.89
N GLU A 29 -9.75 6.86 5.72
CA GLU A 29 -10.92 6.21 6.33
C GLU A 29 -11.18 4.83 5.69
N VAL A 30 -11.04 4.72 4.36
CA VAL A 30 -11.13 3.44 3.65
C VAL A 30 -10.01 2.48 4.08
N GLU A 31 -8.77 2.98 4.19
CA GLU A 31 -7.62 2.18 4.62
C GLU A 31 -7.81 1.63 6.03
N ARG A 32 -8.37 2.41 6.96
CA ARG A 32 -8.71 1.95 8.32
C ARG A 32 -9.73 0.83 8.29
N ALA A 33 -10.87 1.05 7.63
CA ALA A 33 -11.93 0.04 7.54
C ALA A 33 -11.43 -1.26 6.88
N LEU A 34 -10.62 -1.14 5.83
CA LEU A 34 -10.01 -2.29 5.18
C LEU A 34 -9.01 -3.00 6.10
N THR A 35 -8.16 -2.24 6.81
CA THR A 35 -7.19 -2.81 7.75
C THR A 35 -7.89 -3.61 8.84
N ASP A 36 -8.97 -3.09 9.42
CA ASP A 36 -9.74 -3.77 10.46
C ASP A 36 -10.33 -5.08 9.93
N THR A 37 -10.93 -5.05 8.74
CA THR A 37 -11.51 -6.24 8.09
C THR A 37 -10.45 -7.30 7.79
N ILE A 38 -9.31 -6.90 7.26
CA ILE A 38 -8.23 -7.82 6.87
C ILE A 38 -7.49 -8.38 8.09
N ALA A 39 -7.43 -7.62 9.19
CA ALA A 39 -6.82 -8.06 10.43
C ALA A 39 -7.53 -9.27 11.05
N GLU A 40 -8.85 -9.44 10.84
CA GLU A 40 -9.60 -10.63 11.26
C GLU A 40 -9.06 -11.94 10.64
N HIS A 41 -8.39 -11.83 9.50
CA HIS A 41 -7.72 -12.94 8.82
C HIS A 41 -6.22 -13.06 9.16
N GLY A 42 -5.73 -12.28 10.13
CA GLY A 42 -4.32 -12.21 10.52
C GLY A 42 -3.42 -11.69 9.40
N LEU A 43 -3.95 -10.85 8.50
CA LEU A 43 -3.20 -10.28 7.37
C LEU A 43 -3.03 -8.77 7.55
N THR A 44 -2.05 -8.21 6.86
CA THR A 44 -1.98 -6.76 6.63
C THR A 44 -2.60 -6.42 5.27
N THR A 45 -3.04 -5.17 5.08
CA THR A 45 -3.56 -4.67 3.79
C THR A 45 -2.56 -4.89 2.65
N THR A 46 -1.26 -4.72 2.90
CA THR A 46 -0.19 -5.01 1.93
C THR A 46 -0.11 -6.50 1.59
N GLN A 47 -0.16 -7.39 2.60
CA GLN A 47 -0.16 -8.84 2.38
C GLN A 47 -1.38 -9.28 1.57
N PHE A 48 -2.56 -8.74 1.90
CA PHE A 48 -3.78 -8.97 1.12
C PHE A 48 -3.64 -8.50 -0.34
N GLY A 49 -3.06 -7.32 -0.57
CA GLY A 49 -2.79 -6.82 -1.93
C GLY A 49 -1.88 -7.76 -2.73
N VAL A 50 -0.80 -8.27 -2.11
CA VAL A 50 0.09 -9.25 -2.75
C VAL A 50 -0.65 -10.52 -3.10
N LEU A 51 -1.42 -11.09 -2.17
CA LEU A 51 -2.21 -12.30 -2.41
C LEU A 51 -3.25 -12.10 -3.52
N SER A 52 -3.93 -10.96 -3.52
CA SER A 52 -4.94 -10.60 -4.52
C SER A 52 -4.34 -10.51 -5.92
N LEU A 53 -3.16 -9.90 -6.05
CA LEU A 53 -2.44 -9.80 -7.32
C LEU A 53 -1.97 -11.16 -7.81
N LEU A 54 -1.37 -11.98 -6.93
CA LEU A 54 -0.95 -13.33 -7.29
C LEU A 54 -2.13 -14.23 -7.69
N ALA A 55 -3.29 -14.06 -7.05
CA ALA A 55 -4.51 -14.80 -7.38
C ALA A 55 -5.04 -14.51 -8.80
N THR A 56 -4.65 -13.39 -9.42
CA THR A 56 -4.98 -13.10 -10.82
C THR A 56 -4.23 -13.97 -11.82
N GLY A 57 -3.16 -14.66 -11.39
CA GLY A 57 -2.28 -15.44 -12.26
C GLY A 57 -1.35 -14.58 -13.13
N ALA A 58 -1.28 -13.27 -12.90
CA ALA A 58 -0.34 -12.40 -13.59
C ALA A 58 1.11 -12.79 -13.27
N ASP A 59 1.95 -12.81 -14.31
CA ASP A 59 3.40 -12.98 -14.15
C ASP A 59 4.01 -11.64 -13.68
N LEU A 60 4.22 -11.53 -12.37
CA LEU A 60 4.65 -10.30 -11.71
C LEU A 60 6.05 -10.47 -11.11
N THR A 61 6.95 -9.54 -11.42
CA THR A 61 8.22 -9.46 -10.71
C THR A 61 8.01 -8.90 -9.29
N GLN A 62 8.99 -9.07 -8.40
CA GLN A 62 8.95 -8.44 -7.08
C GLN A 62 8.85 -6.91 -7.17
N SER A 63 9.45 -6.30 -8.19
CA SER A 63 9.35 -4.86 -8.44
C SER A 63 7.95 -4.44 -8.87
N ASP A 64 7.25 -5.28 -9.64
CA ASP A 64 5.85 -5.02 -10.02
C ASP A 64 4.92 -5.15 -8.83
N LEU A 65 5.12 -6.17 -7.99
CA LEU A 65 4.43 -6.31 -6.72
C LEU A 65 4.64 -5.09 -5.82
N ALA A 66 5.89 -4.63 -5.66
CA ALA A 66 6.21 -3.45 -4.85
C ALA A 66 5.41 -2.23 -5.29
N ARG A 67 5.42 -1.96 -6.60
CA ARG A 67 4.72 -0.82 -7.21
C ARG A 67 3.22 -0.94 -7.05
N ALA A 68 2.66 -2.13 -7.28
CA ALA A 68 1.22 -2.37 -7.24
C ALA A 68 0.65 -2.25 -5.82
N VAL A 69 1.40 -2.65 -4.79
CA VAL A 69 0.99 -2.54 -3.37
C VAL A 69 1.58 -1.32 -2.65
N LEU A 70 2.15 -0.38 -3.40
CA LEU A 70 2.66 0.91 -2.93
C LEU A 70 3.71 0.80 -1.80
N VAL A 71 4.53 -0.24 -1.83
CA VAL A 71 5.67 -0.41 -0.91
C VAL A 71 6.99 -0.19 -1.62
N ARG A 72 8.04 0.02 -0.84
CA ARG A 72 9.39 0.10 -1.39
C ARG A 72 9.85 -1.30 -1.83
N PRO A 73 10.62 -1.44 -2.93
CA PRO A 73 11.05 -2.75 -3.44
C PRO A 73 11.72 -3.67 -2.40
N GLN A 74 12.54 -3.10 -1.52
CA GLN A 74 13.23 -3.83 -0.44
C GLN A 74 12.28 -4.46 0.60
N SER A 75 11.03 -4.01 0.68
CA SER A 75 10.03 -4.56 1.60
C SER A 75 9.37 -5.83 1.04
N VAL A 76 9.46 -6.09 -0.26
CA VAL A 76 8.78 -7.23 -0.90
C VAL A 76 9.39 -8.56 -0.49
N GLY A 77 10.71 -8.66 -0.40
CA GLY A 77 11.39 -9.89 0.04
C GLY A 77 10.85 -10.41 1.39
N PRO A 78 10.92 -9.61 2.47
CA PRO A 78 10.34 -9.97 3.78
C PRO A 78 8.84 -10.30 3.74
N LEU A 79 8.05 -9.56 2.94
CA LEU A 79 6.62 -9.84 2.76
C LEU A 79 6.37 -11.22 2.16
N ILE A 80 7.09 -11.55 1.09
CA ILE A 80 7.00 -12.87 0.43
C ILE A 80 7.46 -13.98 1.37
N THR A 81 8.55 -13.77 2.12
CA THR A 81 9.02 -14.74 3.11
C THR A 81 7.94 -15.00 4.17
N SER A 82 7.37 -13.94 4.76
CA SER A 82 6.30 -14.07 5.77
C SER A 82 5.07 -14.81 5.24
N LEU A 83 4.64 -14.52 4.00
CA LEU A 83 3.51 -15.23 3.37
C LEU A 83 3.83 -16.70 3.06
N THR A 84 5.08 -16.99 2.70
CA THR A 84 5.54 -18.37 2.43
C THR A 84 5.62 -19.19 3.72
N GLU A 85 6.18 -18.63 4.79
CA GLU A 85 6.27 -19.28 6.11
C GLU A 85 4.89 -19.59 6.69
N ARG A 86 3.89 -18.77 6.36
CA ARG A 86 2.49 -18.99 6.71
C ARG A 86 1.76 -19.97 5.78
N GLY A 87 2.42 -20.48 4.75
CA GLY A 87 1.83 -21.40 3.77
C GLY A 87 0.79 -20.76 2.85
N LEU A 88 0.73 -19.43 2.76
CA LEU A 88 -0.26 -18.71 1.95
C LEU A 88 0.15 -18.55 0.49
N ILE A 89 1.46 -18.64 0.22
CA ILE A 89 2.01 -18.67 -1.14
C ILE A 89 3.08 -19.75 -1.23
N ALA A 90 3.28 -20.27 -2.43
CA ALA A 90 4.38 -21.16 -2.76
C ALA A 90 5.25 -20.54 -3.85
N ARG A 91 6.56 -20.66 -3.73
CA ARG A 91 7.49 -20.32 -4.82
C ARG A 91 7.51 -21.48 -5.81
N ARG A 92 7.37 -21.17 -7.10
CA ARG A 92 7.47 -22.15 -8.19
C ARG A 92 8.74 -21.84 -8.97
N GLY A 93 9.77 -22.67 -8.80
CA GLY A 93 11.09 -22.53 -9.40
C GLY A 93 12.02 -23.61 -8.86
N PRO A 94 13.17 -23.90 -9.50
CA PRO A 94 14.09 -24.89 -8.96
C PRO A 94 14.55 -24.43 -7.58
N ASP A 95 14.40 -25.29 -6.57
CA ASP A 95 14.92 -25.08 -5.22
C ASP A 95 16.42 -24.81 -5.32
N GLY A 96 16.81 -23.54 -5.26
CA GLY A 96 18.16 -23.18 -5.65
C GLY A 96 18.50 -21.77 -5.24
N ARG A 97 19.07 -21.67 -4.04
CA ARG A 97 20.04 -20.64 -3.67
C ARG A 97 20.99 -20.44 -4.86
N GLY A 98 20.71 -19.43 -5.68
CA GLY A 98 21.33 -19.22 -6.98
C GLY A 98 22.01 -17.87 -7.04
N ARG A 99 23.22 -17.83 -6.47
CA ARG A 99 24.20 -16.73 -6.38
C ARG A 99 23.82 -15.50 -5.58
#